data_AF-A0A351TFC8-F1
#
_entry.id   AF-A0A351TFC8-F1
#
_cell.length_a   1.000
_cell.length_b   1.000
_cell.length_c   1.000
_cell.angle_alpha   90.00
_cell.angle_beta   90.00
_cell.angle_gamma   90.00
#
_symmetry.space_group_name_H-M   'P 1'
#
loop_
_entity.id
_entity.type
_entity.pdbx_description
1 polymer ?
#
loop_
_entity_poly.entity_id
_entity_poly.type
_entity_poly.pdbx_seq_one_letter_code
_entity_poly.pdbx_strand_id
1 'polypeptide(L)'
;TQLLTNTFRVYNKLTRDFEKPFALDGITRIEDTPVHKAVREALANCIVNTDFYLPRGIVILKESDRIVMQNPGSIRTGKAQMLRGGISDPRNKAIMKMLNLISIGERAGSGVPDIYLVWEEKGWVEPIVDEQYGPDRTILTLAFTEKQAEKTS
;
A
#
# COMPACT_ATOMS: atom_id res chain seq x y z
N THR A 1 0.09 -3.85 -21.19
CA THR A 1 1.01 -2.69 -21.24
C THR A 1 0.43 -1.47 -20.56
N GLN A 2 -0.79 -1.01 -20.88
CA GLN A 2 -1.37 0.22 -20.30
C GLN A 2 -1.51 0.24 -18.76
N LEU A 3 -1.93 -0.87 -18.14
CA LEU A 3 -2.07 -0.96 -16.67
C LEU A 3 -0.73 -0.71 -15.98
N LEU A 4 0.34 -1.37 -16.44
CA LEU A 4 1.69 -1.21 -15.90
C LEU A 4 2.19 0.22 -16.01
N THR A 5 2.08 0.82 -17.20
CA THR A 5 2.49 2.21 -17.43
C THR A 5 1.75 3.18 -16.49
N ASN A 6 0.45 2.94 -16.27
CA ASN A 6 -0.33 3.74 -15.33
C ASN A 6 0.09 3.52 -13.88
N THR A 7 0.34 2.28 -13.45
CA THR A 7 0.81 1.95 -12.10
C THR A 7 2.12 2.68 -11.78
N PHE A 8 3.12 2.60 -12.67
CA PHE A 8 4.38 3.32 -12.49
C PHE A 8 4.19 4.83 -12.45
N ARG A 9 3.36 5.38 -13.34
CA ARG A 9 3.07 6.82 -13.37
C ARG A 9 2.39 7.29 -12.08
N VAL A 10 1.48 6.50 -11.52
CA VAL A 10 0.83 6.82 -10.24
C VAL A 10 1.83 6.71 -9.10
N TYR A 11 2.59 5.62 -9.02
CA TYR A 11 3.64 5.44 -8.00
C TYR A 11 4.60 6.64 -7.96
N ASN A 12 5.14 7.03 -9.12
CA ASN A 12 6.06 8.17 -9.24
C ASN A 12 5.43 9.52 -8.83
N LYS A 13 4.11 9.65 -8.92
CA LYS A 13 3.40 10.84 -8.42
C LYS A 13 3.23 10.80 -6.90
N LEU A 14 2.98 9.62 -6.33
CA LEU A 14 2.76 9.43 -4.89
C LEU A 14 4.02 9.63 -4.05
N THR A 15 5.18 9.28 -4.60
CA THR A 15 6.45 9.26 -3.87
C THR A 15 7.39 10.42 -4.24
N ARG A 16 6.93 11.36 -5.06
CA ARG A 16 7.77 12.45 -5.59
C ARG A 16 8.39 13.31 -4.49
N ASP A 17 7.65 13.54 -3.42
CA ASP A 17 7.97 14.38 -2.28
C ASP A 17 8.63 13.60 -1.13
N PHE A 18 8.84 12.30 -1.28
CA PHE A 18 9.48 11.49 -0.25
C PHE A 18 10.98 11.75 -0.22
N GLU A 19 11.53 11.88 0.99
CA GLU A 19 12.96 11.98 1.20
C GLU A 19 13.67 10.74 0.63
N LYS A 20 14.76 10.99 -0.08
CA LYS A 20 15.65 9.96 -0.61
C LYS A 20 17.05 10.17 -0.05
N PRO A 21 17.29 9.79 1.21
CA PRO A 21 18.63 9.85 1.77
C PRO A 21 19.58 9.03 0.89
N PHE A 22 20.81 9.54 0.73
CA PHE A 22 21.83 8.79 0.03
C PHE A 22 22.21 7.57 0.88
N ALA A 23 21.92 6.37 0.36
CA ALA A 23 22.27 5.11 0.99
C ALA A 23 22.78 4.14 -0.07
N LEU A 24 23.75 3.31 0.32
CA LEU A 24 24.37 2.29 -0.52
C LEU A 24 24.15 0.91 0.08
N ASP A 25 23.90 -0.07 -0.77
CA ASP A 25 24.01 -1.49 -0.48
C ASP A 25 25.20 -2.04 -1.29
N GLY A 26 26.35 -2.17 -0.62
CA GLY A 26 27.65 -2.36 -1.28
C GLY A 26 28.01 -1.17 -2.17
N ILE A 27 28.02 -1.39 -3.49
CA ILE A 27 28.28 -0.35 -4.50
C ILE A 27 26.99 0.18 -5.15
N THR A 28 25.84 -0.40 -4.82
CA THR A 28 24.56 -0.08 -5.46
C THR A 28 23.83 0.97 -4.64
N ARG A 29 23.30 2.00 -5.29
CA ARG A 29 22.47 3.00 -4.62
C ARG A 29 21.10 2.42 -4.27
N ILE A 30 20.67 2.61 -3.02
CA ILE A 30 19.32 2.30 -2.59
C ILE A 30 18.41 3.43 -3.10
N GLU A 31 17.59 3.13 -4.11
CA GLU A 31 16.66 4.12 -4.69
C GLU A 31 15.37 4.28 -3.88
N ASP A 32 14.93 3.22 -3.21
CA ASP A 32 13.68 3.16 -2.45
C ASP A 32 13.94 2.98 -0.95
N THR A 33 13.53 3.97 -0.17
CA THR A 33 13.43 3.85 1.30
C THR A 33 12.36 2.82 1.71
N PRO A 34 12.29 2.39 2.98
CA PRO A 34 11.19 1.56 3.47
C PRO A 34 9.79 2.12 3.16
N VAL A 35 9.59 3.44 3.27
CA VAL A 35 8.31 4.11 2.96
C VAL A 35 7.91 3.97 1.48
N HIS A 36 8.90 4.06 0.58
CA HIS A 36 8.68 3.83 -0.86
C HIS A 36 8.19 2.40 -1.13
N LYS A 37 8.82 1.42 -0.49
CA LYS A 37 8.43 0.00 -0.60
C LYS A 37 7.02 -0.22 -0.06
N ALA A 38 6.69 0.35 1.10
CA ALA A 38 5.36 0.24 1.72
C ALA A 38 4.25 0.87 0.85
N VAL A 39 4.48 2.04 0.26
CA VAL A 39 3.51 2.66 -0.67
C VAL A 39 3.35 1.86 -1.96
N ARG A 40 4.43 1.24 -2.46
CA ARG A 40 4.36 0.33 -3.61
C ARG A 40 3.52 -0.91 -3.30
N GLU A 41 3.70 -1.49 -2.12
CA GLU A 41 2.93 -2.64 -1.64
C GLU A 41 1.45 -2.28 -1.44
N ALA A 42 1.15 -1.12 -0.86
CA ALA A 42 -0.21 -0.60 -0.73
C ALA A 42 -0.90 -0.45 -2.09
N LEU A 43 -0.20 0.12 -3.07
CA LEU A 43 -0.72 0.31 -4.43
C LEU A 43 -0.95 -1.03 -5.13
N ALA A 44 -0.01 -1.97 -4.99
CA ALA A 44 -0.14 -3.32 -5.54
C ALA A 44 -1.37 -4.02 -4.95
N ASN A 45 -1.52 -4.02 -3.62
CA ASN A 45 -2.67 -4.62 -2.94
C ASN A 45 -4.00 -4.00 -3.36
N CYS A 46 -4.04 -2.66 -3.50
CA CYS A 46 -5.23 -1.95 -3.96
C CYS A 46 -5.65 -2.41 -5.36
N ILE A 47 -4.71 -2.52 -6.31
CA ILE A 47 -4.98 -2.96 -7.68
C ILE A 47 -5.35 -4.46 -7.74
N VAL A 48 -4.57 -5.32 -7.08
CA VAL A 48 -4.75 -6.78 -7.10
C VAL A 48 -6.08 -7.19 -6.49
N ASN A 49 -6.52 -6.49 -5.46
CA ASN A 49 -7.76 -6.81 -4.73
C ASN A 49 -8.97 -5.99 -5.20
N THR A 50 -8.84 -5.16 -6.24
CA THR A 50 -9.99 -4.46 -6.83
C THR A 50 -10.99 -5.45 -7.41
N ASP A 51 -12.26 -5.29 -7.05
CA ASP A 51 -13.36 -5.94 -7.75
C ASP A 51 -13.74 -5.12 -9.00
N PHE A 52 -13.30 -5.58 -10.17
CA PHE A 52 -13.56 -4.89 -11.44
C PHE A 52 -15.01 -5.05 -11.94
N TYR A 53 -15.85 -5.83 -11.26
CA TYR A 53 -17.27 -5.95 -11.57
C TYR A 53 -18.14 -4.95 -10.79
N LEU A 54 -17.58 -4.29 -9.77
CA LEU A 54 -18.28 -3.26 -8.99
C LEU A 54 -18.13 -1.86 -9.61
N PRO A 55 -19.10 -0.96 -9.38
CA PRO A 55 -19.04 0.41 -9.87
C PRO A 55 -17.97 1.24 -9.15
N ARG A 56 -17.56 2.34 -9.80
CA ARG A 56 -16.41 3.20 -9.46
C ARG A 56 -15.06 2.48 -9.57
N GLY A 57 -14.06 3.17 -10.10
CA GLY A 57 -12.70 2.65 -10.18
C GLY A 57 -11.94 2.76 -8.86
N ILE A 58 -10.65 2.40 -8.93
CA ILE A 58 -9.68 2.72 -7.87
C ILE A 58 -9.60 4.25 -7.73
N VAL A 59 -9.68 4.75 -6.49
CA VAL A 59 -9.44 6.16 -6.18
C VAL A 59 -8.23 6.25 -5.28
N ILE A 60 -7.30 7.13 -5.66
CA ILE A 60 -6.09 7.41 -4.88
C ILE A 60 -6.05 8.92 -4.64
N LEU A 61 -5.99 9.29 -3.37
CA LEU A 61 -5.85 10.67 -2.91
C LEU A 61 -4.47 10.82 -2.28
N LYS A 62 -3.71 11.82 -2.71
CA LYS A 62 -2.45 12.24 -2.08
C LYS A 62 -2.66 13.63 -1.52
N GLU A 63 -2.53 13.75 -0.22
CA GLU A 63 -2.50 15.01 0.50
C GLU A 63 -1.08 15.26 1.03
N SER A 64 -0.84 16.41 1.64
CA SER A 64 0.48 16.72 2.22
C SER A 64 0.85 15.76 3.35
N ASP A 65 -0.14 15.31 4.12
CA ASP A 65 0.03 14.53 5.35
C ASP A 65 -0.45 13.09 5.23
N ARG A 66 -1.02 12.66 4.11
CA ARG A 66 -1.49 11.27 3.93
C ARG A 66 -1.64 10.82 2.49
N ILE A 67 -1.72 9.51 2.30
CA ILE A 67 -2.25 8.84 1.11
C ILE A 67 -3.50 8.04 1.49
N VAL A 68 -4.56 8.15 0.69
CA VAL A 68 -5.75 7.31 0.81
C VAL A 68 -5.93 6.51 -0.48
N MET A 69 -5.90 5.19 -0.37
CA MET A 69 -6.16 4.27 -1.47
C MET A 69 -7.49 3.55 -1.25
N GLN A 70 -8.33 3.55 -2.27
CA GLN A 70 -9.66 2.99 -2.16
C GLN A 70 -9.97 2.13 -3.39
N ASN A 71 -10.25 0.84 -3.18
CA ASN A 71 -10.65 -0.07 -4.23
C ASN A 71 -12.06 -0.64 -3.99
N PRO A 72 -12.85 -0.87 -5.05
CA PRO A 72 -14.07 -1.65 -4.96
C PRO A 72 -13.84 -3.05 -4.37
N GLY A 73 -14.82 -3.51 -3.59
CA GLY A 73 -14.85 -4.82 -2.95
C GLY A 73 -14.32 -4.82 -1.51
N SER A 74 -14.69 -5.85 -0.78
CA SER A 74 -14.31 -6.13 0.62
C SER A 74 -12.94 -6.82 0.76
N ILE A 75 -12.53 -7.24 1.95
CA ILE A 75 -11.29 -7.99 2.19
C ILE A 75 -11.62 -9.49 2.23
N ARG A 76 -11.22 -10.27 1.22
CA ARG A 76 -11.61 -11.70 1.09
C ARG A 76 -11.11 -12.62 2.20
N THR A 77 -9.92 -12.34 2.72
CA THR A 77 -9.35 -13.08 3.86
C THR A 77 -9.91 -12.61 5.20
N GLY A 78 -10.64 -11.48 5.22
CA GLY A 78 -11.02 -10.74 6.41
C GLY A 78 -9.90 -9.83 6.94
N LYS A 79 -10.28 -8.67 7.49
CA LYS A 79 -9.36 -7.65 8.00
C LYS A 79 -8.32 -8.22 8.98
N ALA A 80 -8.75 -9.03 9.94
CA ALA A 80 -7.83 -9.62 10.93
C ALA A 80 -6.75 -10.52 10.31
N GLN A 81 -7.10 -11.33 9.30
CA GLN A 81 -6.14 -12.20 8.62
C GLN A 81 -5.22 -11.40 7.68
N MET A 82 -5.75 -10.39 7.00
CA MET A 82 -4.95 -9.47 6.19
C MET A 82 -3.89 -8.76 7.05
N LEU A 83 -4.26 -8.25 8.23
CA LEU A 83 -3.32 -7.60 9.16
C LEU A 83 -2.33 -8.57 9.80
N ARG A 84 -2.65 -9.86 9.91
CA ARG A 84 -1.71 -10.90 10.35
C ARG A 84 -0.70 -11.26 9.26
N GLY A 85 -1.08 -11.16 7.99
CA GLY A 85 -0.27 -11.60 6.86
C GLY A 85 -0.20 -13.12 6.71
N GLY A 86 0.72 -13.59 5.86
CA GLY A 86 0.99 -15.01 5.60
C GLY A 86 -0.04 -15.74 4.72
N ILE A 87 -1.32 -15.38 4.78
CA ILE A 87 -2.39 -15.93 3.95
C ILE A 87 -2.96 -14.83 3.05
N SER A 88 -3.01 -15.08 1.75
CA SER A 88 -3.60 -14.17 0.76
C SER A 88 -4.62 -14.89 -0.13
N ASP A 89 -5.70 -14.20 -0.47
CA ASP A 89 -6.71 -14.65 -1.43
C ASP A 89 -6.99 -13.52 -2.45
N PRO A 90 -6.01 -13.23 -3.33
CA PRO A 90 -6.11 -12.14 -4.28
C PRO A 90 -7.29 -12.35 -5.25
N ARG A 91 -8.08 -11.30 -5.48
CA ARG A 91 -9.13 -11.32 -6.52
C ARG A 91 -8.55 -11.54 -7.91
N ASN A 92 -7.49 -10.81 -8.24
CA ASN A 92 -6.91 -10.80 -9.58
C ASN A 92 -5.53 -11.48 -9.60
N LYS A 93 -5.51 -12.82 -9.56
CA LYS A 93 -4.28 -13.64 -9.56
C LYS A 93 -3.33 -13.34 -10.73
N ALA A 94 -3.88 -13.10 -11.93
CA ALA A 94 -3.08 -12.75 -13.11
C ALA A 94 -2.40 -11.38 -12.97
N ILE A 95 -3.09 -10.39 -12.40
CA ILE A 95 -2.52 -9.06 -12.12
C ILE A 95 -1.44 -9.18 -11.03
N MET A 96 -1.69 -9.94 -9.96
CA MET A 96 -0.69 -10.20 -8.93
C MET A 96 0.57 -10.82 -9.53
N LYS A 97 0.43 -11.88 -10.34
CA LYS A 97 1.56 -12.51 -11.03
C LYS A 97 2.34 -11.52 -11.89
N MET A 98 1.63 -10.66 -12.62
CA MET A 98 2.25 -9.63 -13.46
C MET A 98 3.03 -8.59 -12.65
N LEU A 99 2.48 -8.09 -11.54
CA LEU A 99 3.15 -7.10 -10.67
C LEU A 99 4.39 -7.71 -9.98
N ASN A 100 4.29 -8.96 -9.52
CA ASN A 100 5.41 -9.67 -8.90
C ASN A 100 6.59 -9.86 -9.87
N LEU A 101 6.33 -10.12 -11.16
CA LEU A 101 7.37 -10.30 -12.18
C LEU A 101 8.21 -9.04 -12.45
N ILE A 102 7.72 -7.87 -12.04
CA ILE A 102 8.39 -6.58 -12.25
C ILE A 102 8.78 -5.91 -10.91
N SER A 103 8.88 -6.69 -9.83
CA SER A 103 9.24 -6.24 -8.47
C SER A 103 8.32 -5.15 -7.89
N ILE A 104 7.09 -5.02 -8.40
CA ILE A 104 6.00 -4.30 -7.72
C ILE A 104 5.32 -5.32 -6.79
N GLY A 105 5.79 -5.38 -5.53
CA GLY A 105 5.38 -6.37 -4.54
C GLY A 105 6.43 -7.47 -4.33
N GLU A 106 7.62 -7.09 -3.84
CA GLU A 106 8.71 -8.06 -3.64
C GLU A 106 8.49 -8.98 -2.42
N ARG A 107 8.69 -10.28 -2.68
CA ARG A 107 8.83 -11.45 -1.77
C ARG A 107 7.58 -11.98 -1.09
N ALA A 108 7.48 -13.31 -1.10
CA ALA A 108 6.56 -14.05 -0.24
C ALA A 108 6.83 -13.69 1.23
N GLY A 109 5.82 -13.11 1.90
CA GLY A 109 5.88 -12.75 3.32
C GLY A 109 5.73 -11.27 3.64
N SER A 110 5.80 -10.35 2.66
CA SER A 110 5.92 -8.90 2.85
C SER A 110 4.62 -8.09 2.73
N GLY A 111 3.49 -8.70 3.10
CA GLY A 111 2.16 -8.14 2.85
C GLY A 111 1.84 -6.88 3.68
N VAL A 112 0.55 -6.64 3.89
CA VAL A 112 0.05 -5.52 4.72
C VAL A 112 0.80 -5.33 6.05
N PRO A 113 1.21 -6.37 6.83
CA PRO A 113 1.97 -6.17 8.07
C PRO A 113 3.26 -5.34 7.92
N ASP A 114 3.97 -5.47 6.81
CA ASP A 114 5.23 -4.73 6.57
C ASP A 114 4.97 -3.22 6.44
N ILE A 115 3.80 -2.85 5.88
CA ILE A 115 3.38 -1.44 5.83
C ILE A 115 3.21 -0.90 7.24
N TYR A 116 2.58 -1.66 8.14
CA TYR A 116 2.39 -1.26 9.54
C TYR A 116 3.73 -1.14 10.27
N LEU A 117 4.65 -2.09 10.07
CA LEU A 117 5.99 -2.06 10.66
C LEU A 117 6.75 -0.79 10.25
N VAL A 118 6.75 -0.45 8.95
CA VAL A 118 7.43 0.76 8.46
C VAL A 118 6.85 2.02 9.10
N TRP A 119 5.54 2.07 9.32
CA TRP A 119 4.87 3.20 9.98
C TRP A 119 5.23 3.30 11.46
N GLU A 120 5.29 2.16 12.14
CA GLU A 120 5.73 2.07 13.54
C GLU A 120 7.18 2.52 13.70
N GLU A 121 8.10 2.04 12.86
CA GLU A 121 9.51 2.43 12.86
C GLU A 121 9.72 3.93 12.60
N LYS A 122 8.81 4.56 11.85
CA LYS A 122 8.80 6.01 11.62
C LYS A 122 8.18 6.81 12.76
N GLY A 123 7.57 6.15 13.75
CA GLY A 123 6.84 6.83 14.82
C GLY A 123 5.56 7.52 14.34
N TRP A 124 5.01 7.10 13.19
CA TRP A 124 3.82 7.70 12.60
C TRP A 124 2.52 7.04 13.07
N VAL A 125 1.40 7.76 12.93
CA VAL A 125 0.05 7.25 13.17
C VAL A 125 -0.19 6.00 12.33
N GLU A 126 -0.64 4.92 12.97
CA GLU A 126 -0.79 3.62 12.32
C GLU A 126 -1.69 3.67 11.07
N PRO A 127 -1.41 2.85 10.04
CA PRO A 127 -2.30 2.73 8.89
C PRO A 127 -3.73 2.32 9.31
N ILE A 128 -4.73 2.94 8.69
CA ILE A 128 -6.15 2.63 8.95
C ILE A 128 -6.72 1.88 7.75
N VAL A 129 -7.29 0.71 8.01
CA VAL A 129 -8.06 -0.06 7.02
C VAL A 129 -9.54 -0.06 7.38
N ASP A 130 -10.38 0.36 6.45
CA ASP A 130 -11.83 0.41 6.58
C ASP A 130 -12.54 -0.35 5.44
N GLU A 131 -13.72 -0.87 5.74
CA GLU A 131 -14.61 -1.50 4.75
C GLU A 131 -15.96 -0.79 4.78
N GLN A 132 -16.32 -0.18 3.65
CA GLN A 132 -17.66 0.35 3.42
C GLN A 132 -18.49 -0.69 2.69
N TYR A 133 -19.78 -0.75 3.01
CA TYR A 133 -20.72 -1.68 2.40
C TYR A 133 -21.82 -0.90 1.66
N GLY A 134 -22.21 -1.39 0.49
CA GLY A 134 -23.30 -0.83 -0.32
C GLY A 134 -23.00 0.54 -0.99
N PRO A 135 -22.16 0.62 -2.03
CA PRO A 135 -21.37 -0.43 -2.67
C PRO A 135 -20.06 -0.72 -1.93
N ASP A 136 -19.61 -1.98 -1.98
CA ASP A 136 -18.46 -2.44 -1.20
C ASP A 136 -17.16 -1.74 -1.58
N ARG A 137 -16.40 -1.31 -0.57
CA ARG A 137 -15.13 -0.62 -0.75
C ARG A 137 -14.15 -0.88 0.37
N THR A 138 -12.92 -1.25 0.02
CA THR A 138 -11.79 -1.30 0.94
C THR A 138 -11.03 0.02 0.85
N ILE A 139 -10.73 0.61 2.00
CA ILE A 139 -10.04 1.89 2.13
C ILE A 139 -8.82 1.70 3.01
N LEU A 140 -7.64 2.06 2.49
CA LEU A 140 -6.39 2.11 3.25
C LEU A 140 -5.94 3.57 3.34
N THR A 141 -5.74 4.06 4.57
CA THR A 141 -5.20 5.39 4.85
C THR A 141 -3.82 5.27 5.47
N LEU A 142 -2.87 5.98 4.89
CA LEU A 142 -1.46 6.03 5.26
C LEU A 142 -1.11 7.47 5.67
N ALA A 143 -1.09 7.77 6.97
CA ALA A 143 -0.79 9.10 7.49
C ALA A 143 0.71 9.28 7.73
N PHE A 144 1.29 10.40 7.29
CA PHE A 144 2.71 10.74 7.46
C PHE A 144 2.96 11.65 8.68
N THR A 145 2.08 11.56 9.67
CA THR A 145 2.12 12.39 10.88
C THR A 145 2.60 11.57 12.08
N GLU A 146 3.42 12.17 12.94
CA GLU A 146 3.88 11.54 14.18
C GLU A 146 2.71 11.18 15.11
N LYS A 147 2.86 10.10 15.86
CA LYS A 147 1.94 9.77 16.96
C LYS A 147 2.00 10.90 18.00
N GLN A 148 0.86 11.46 18.37
CA GLN A 148 0.84 12.35 19.53
C GLN A 148 1.20 11.53 20.76
N ALA A 149 2.11 12.04 21.59
CA ALA A 149 2.37 11.43 22.89
C ALA A 149 1.05 11.43 23.68
N GLU A 150 0.56 10.26 24.06
CA GLU A 150 -0.51 10.17 25.06
C GLU A 150 0.01 10.88 26.31
N LYS A 151 -0.57 12.04 26.63
CA LYS A 151 -0.36 12.66 27.93
C LYS A 151 -1.02 11.73 28.94
N THR A 152 -0.25 10.80 29.50
CA THR A 152 -0.64 10.09 30.72
C THR A 152 -0.90 11.16 31.76
N SER A 153 -2.18 11.41 32.06
CA SER A 153 -2.61 12.25 33.18
C SER A 153 -2.66 11.41 34.45
#